data_AF-A0A8K0WN51-F1
#
_entry.id   AF-A0A8K0WN51-F1
#
_cell.length_a   1.000
_cell.length_b   1.000
_cell.length_c   1.000
_cell.angle_alpha   90.00
_cell.angle_beta   90.00
_cell.angle_gamma   90.00
#
_symmetry.space_group_name_H-M   'P 1'
#
loop_
_entity.id
_entity.type
_entity.pdbx_description
1 polymer ?
#
loop_
_entity_poly.entity_id
_entity_poly.type
_entity_poly.pdbx_seq_one_letter_code
_entity_poly.pdbx_strand_id
1 'polypeptide(L)'
;MAVVKDWKWRRGFANRTHLTSSSIDREPQSYLAAWIVGLVFCLRGIATVRGKYNGRLPSLGGFESTPTYRVKLDKDQYDLYGNLILANSPQLVITLVYIFYNHILTTMTLGHEYSRFASTRAPLRVTCPYGKQHDNRLLQIPYRYILPVMITMIFVHSAVARSFYVVDIKAFDLDGKWTDSYISCYYSFGPMILALSLTGILLLFLIGLSFRRLDPGIPVAGSCSLAISAASHPSEKEVHPAALPLQYGVMKDVEPDELGRRRVGFSSREVDPLVAGEAYI
;
A
#
# COMPACT_ATOMS: atom_id res chain seq x y z
N MET A 1 16.67 -15.90 44.34
CA MET A 1 16.25 -14.80 45.23
C MET A 1 16.95 -13.53 44.76
N ALA A 2 16.24 -12.68 44.02
CA ALA A 2 16.61 -11.31 43.68
C ALA A 2 15.29 -10.57 43.37
N VAL A 3 15.06 -9.51 44.12
CA VAL A 3 13.80 -8.76 44.19
C VAL A 3 13.77 -7.73 43.06
N VAL A 4 12.74 -7.79 42.21
CA VAL A 4 12.35 -6.68 41.32
C VAL A 4 10.91 -6.32 41.64
N LYS A 5 10.73 -5.03 41.91
CA LYS A 5 9.54 -4.36 42.44
C LYS A 5 8.28 -4.54 41.59
N ASP A 6 7.17 -4.61 42.31
CA ASP A 6 5.78 -4.51 41.89
C ASP A 6 5.52 -3.66 40.62
N TRP A 7 5.01 -4.33 39.58
CA TRP A 7 4.12 -3.74 38.59
C TRP A 7 2.81 -4.52 38.59
N LYS A 8 1.88 -4.09 39.46
CA LYS A 8 0.48 -4.53 39.43
C LYS A 8 -0.25 -3.79 38.31
N TRP A 9 -0.57 -4.47 37.22
CA TRP A 9 -1.81 -4.19 36.50
C TRP A 9 -2.75 -5.38 36.60
N ARG A 10 -4.00 -5.03 36.93
CA ARG A 10 -5.02 -5.90 37.50
C ARG A 10 -5.49 -6.98 36.53
N ARG A 11 -5.83 -8.13 37.14
CA ARG A 11 -6.78 -9.14 36.64
C ARG A 11 -7.97 -8.47 35.96
N GLY A 12 -8.12 -8.77 34.67
CA GLY A 12 -9.27 -8.47 33.82
C GLY A 12 -9.32 -9.46 32.66
N PHE A 13 -8.97 -10.72 32.92
CA PHE A 13 -8.96 -11.82 31.96
C PHE A 13 -10.04 -12.84 32.36
N ALA A 14 -11.29 -12.42 32.28
CA ALA A 14 -12.47 -13.27 32.26
C ALA A 14 -13.61 -12.42 31.68
N ASN A 15 -14.24 -12.90 30.60
CA ASN A 15 -15.39 -12.29 29.89
C ASN A 15 -15.15 -11.21 28.81
N ARG A 16 -14.12 -11.33 27.97
CA ARG A 16 -14.12 -10.55 26.71
C ARG A 16 -13.59 -11.31 25.49
N THR A 17 -14.12 -12.51 25.25
CA THR A 17 -13.92 -13.30 24.01
C THR A 17 -15.00 -13.06 22.95
N HIS A 18 -15.80 -11.98 23.04
CA HIS A 18 -16.90 -11.71 22.10
C HIS A 18 -16.82 -10.37 21.33
N LEU A 19 -15.65 -9.70 21.24
CA LEU A 19 -15.59 -8.34 20.67
C LEU A 19 -14.52 -8.09 19.59
N THR A 20 -14.18 -9.06 18.74
CA THR A 20 -13.27 -8.79 17.60
C THR A 20 -13.67 -9.40 16.26
N SER A 21 -14.92 -9.83 16.06
CA SER A 21 -15.40 -10.14 14.70
C SER A 21 -16.12 -8.96 14.03
N SER A 22 -16.54 -7.93 14.77
CA SER A 22 -17.36 -6.83 14.20
C SER A 22 -16.57 -5.57 13.82
N SER A 23 -15.31 -5.43 14.25
CA SER A 23 -14.46 -4.26 13.95
C SER A 23 -13.54 -4.46 12.74
N ILE A 24 -13.23 -5.71 12.36
CA ILE A 24 -12.35 -6.03 11.23
C ILE A 24 -13.15 -6.06 9.90
N ASP A 25 -14.46 -6.32 9.95
CA ASP A 25 -15.31 -6.39 8.76
C ASP A 25 -15.81 -5.03 8.24
N ARG A 26 -15.58 -3.92 8.98
CA ARG A 26 -16.07 -2.58 8.60
C ARG A 26 -15.07 -1.72 7.81
N GLU A 27 -13.78 -2.06 7.80
CA GLU A 27 -12.78 -1.27 7.07
C GLU A 27 -12.82 -1.39 5.53
N PRO A 28 -13.15 -2.52 4.87
CA PRO A 28 -13.14 -2.55 3.41
C PRO A 28 -14.26 -1.69 2.78
N GLN A 29 -15.33 -1.42 3.54
CA GLN A 29 -16.49 -0.67 3.06
C GLN A 29 -16.23 0.84 3.00
N SER A 30 -15.41 1.40 3.89
CA SER A 30 -15.09 2.84 3.89
C SER A 30 -14.23 3.23 2.68
N TYR A 31 -13.26 2.38 2.32
CA TYR A 31 -12.43 2.58 1.13
C TYR A 31 -13.25 2.40 -0.16
N LEU A 32 -14.08 1.36 -0.25
CA LEU A 32 -14.97 1.15 -1.40
C LEU A 32 -15.98 2.30 -1.57
N ALA A 33 -16.53 2.84 -0.48
CA ALA A 33 -17.44 3.98 -0.53
C ALA A 33 -16.73 5.25 -1.03
N ALA A 34 -15.51 5.53 -0.55
CA ALA A 34 -14.72 6.68 -1.03
C ALA A 34 -14.42 6.57 -2.55
N TRP A 35 -14.17 5.36 -3.04
CA TRP A 35 -13.95 5.10 -4.47
C TRP A 35 -15.23 5.21 -5.30
N ILE A 36 -16.38 4.72 -4.82
CA ILE A 36 -17.67 4.87 -5.50
C ILE A 36 -18.05 6.35 -5.58
N VAL A 37 -17.82 7.13 -4.52
CA VAL A 37 -18.04 8.58 -4.52
C VAL A 37 -17.11 9.27 -5.53
N GLY A 38 -15.83 8.88 -5.59
CA GLY A 38 -14.89 9.40 -6.59
C GLY A 38 -15.28 9.04 -8.04
N LEU A 39 -15.74 7.81 -8.27
CA LEU A 39 -16.15 7.33 -9.59
C LEU A 39 -17.46 7.99 -10.05
N VAL A 40 -18.40 8.23 -9.12
CA VAL A 40 -19.62 9.00 -9.38
C VAL A 40 -19.30 10.46 -9.67
N PHE A 41 -18.36 11.09 -8.95
CA PHE A 41 -17.90 12.45 -9.26
C PHE A 41 -17.22 12.52 -10.64
N CYS A 42 -16.41 11.53 -11.00
CA CYS A 42 -15.78 11.43 -12.32
C CYS A 42 -16.81 11.21 -13.44
N LEU A 43 -17.78 10.30 -13.27
CA LEU A 43 -18.84 10.06 -14.26
C LEU A 43 -19.79 11.26 -14.37
N ARG A 44 -20.10 11.93 -13.25
CA ARG A 44 -20.83 13.19 -13.23
C ARG A 44 -20.05 14.27 -13.97
N GLY A 45 -18.74 14.38 -13.75
CA GLY A 45 -17.84 15.29 -14.46
C GLY A 45 -17.80 15.03 -15.97
N ILE A 46 -17.74 13.76 -16.39
CA ILE A 46 -17.79 13.36 -17.80
C ILE A 46 -19.18 13.67 -18.41
N ALA A 47 -20.26 13.48 -17.65
CA ALA A 47 -21.63 13.75 -18.10
C ALA A 47 -21.95 15.25 -18.19
N THR A 48 -21.49 16.08 -17.25
CA THR A 48 -21.63 17.54 -17.33
C THR A 48 -20.78 18.13 -18.45
N VAL A 49 -19.64 17.53 -18.77
CA VAL A 49 -18.84 17.83 -19.95
C VAL A 49 -19.65 17.47 -21.20
N ARG A 50 -20.17 16.24 -21.33
CA ARG A 50 -20.94 15.81 -22.52
C ARG A 50 -22.18 16.67 -22.81
N GLY A 51 -22.77 17.30 -21.79
CA GLY A 51 -23.87 18.26 -21.94
C GLY A 51 -23.48 19.66 -22.47
N LYS A 52 -22.19 19.98 -22.61
CA LYS A 52 -21.68 21.30 -23.05
C LYS A 52 -20.86 21.30 -24.34
N TYR A 53 -20.56 20.13 -24.94
CA TYR A 53 -19.74 20.05 -26.17
C TYR A 53 -20.57 19.59 -27.38
N ASN A 54 -20.95 20.54 -28.25
CA ASN A 54 -21.26 20.29 -29.67
C ASN A 54 -19.98 20.46 -30.50
N GLY A 55 -18.90 19.77 -30.12
CA GLY A 55 -17.58 19.89 -30.75
C GLY A 55 -16.85 18.55 -30.78
N ARG A 56 -16.04 18.34 -31.82
CA ARG A 56 -15.27 17.13 -32.11
C ARG A 56 -14.38 16.75 -30.91
N LEU A 57 -14.30 15.45 -30.59
CA LEU A 57 -13.45 14.93 -29.51
C LEU A 57 -12.01 15.46 -29.66
N PRO A 58 -11.33 15.89 -28.57
CA PRO A 58 -9.93 16.28 -28.65
C PRO A 58 -9.09 15.06 -29.06
N SER A 59 -8.23 15.25 -30.06
CA SER A 59 -7.34 14.18 -30.54
C SER A 59 -6.37 13.74 -29.44
N LEU A 60 -6.11 12.44 -29.38
CA LEU A 60 -5.26 11.79 -28.36
C LEU A 60 -3.74 12.07 -28.55
N GLY A 61 -3.35 13.04 -29.38
CA GLY A 61 -1.95 13.20 -29.80
C GLY A 61 -1.52 14.57 -30.32
N GLY A 62 -2.32 15.63 -30.13
CA GLY A 62 -1.98 16.95 -30.65
C GLY A 62 -1.72 17.96 -29.55
N PHE A 63 -0.52 18.55 -29.51
CA PHE A 63 -0.34 19.92 -29.04
C PHE A 63 -1.02 20.82 -30.09
N GLU A 64 -2.35 20.93 -30.07
CA GLU A 64 -3.03 21.95 -30.87
C GLU A 64 -2.72 23.31 -30.24
N SER A 65 -1.85 24.06 -30.91
CA SER A 65 -1.36 25.36 -30.49
C SER A 65 -2.39 26.49 -30.62
N THR A 66 -3.64 26.22 -31.00
CA THR A 66 -4.69 27.25 -31.00
C THR A 66 -6.09 26.66 -30.87
N PRO A 67 -6.60 26.54 -29.64
CA PRO A 67 -8.02 26.60 -29.42
C PRO A 67 -8.28 28.00 -28.89
N THR A 68 -9.02 28.80 -29.66
CA THR A 68 -9.48 30.12 -29.22
C THR A 68 -10.53 29.91 -28.12
N TYR A 69 -10.07 29.68 -26.90
CA TYR A 69 -10.93 29.60 -25.73
C TYR A 69 -11.30 31.04 -25.33
N ARG A 70 -12.58 31.39 -25.39
CA ARG A 70 -13.07 32.60 -24.74
C ARG A 70 -13.03 32.39 -23.22
N VAL A 71 -11.90 32.72 -22.62
CA VAL A 71 -11.74 32.76 -21.17
C VAL A 71 -12.35 34.07 -20.68
N LYS A 72 -13.39 33.99 -19.84
CA LYS A 72 -13.73 35.12 -18.97
C LYS A 72 -12.54 35.33 -18.06
N LEU A 73 -11.77 36.38 -18.31
CA LEU A 73 -10.74 36.85 -17.38
C LEU A 73 -11.47 37.38 -16.15
N ASP A 74 -11.80 36.46 -15.24
CA ASP A 74 -12.26 36.86 -13.92
C ASP A 74 -11.06 37.44 -13.18
N LYS A 75 -11.24 38.61 -12.60
CA LYS A 75 -10.16 39.42 -12.01
C LYS A 75 -9.65 38.85 -10.66
N ASP A 76 -9.95 37.60 -10.38
CA ASP A 76 -9.50 36.91 -9.17
C ASP A 76 -8.07 36.42 -9.39
N GLN A 77 -7.13 37.36 -9.24
CA GLN A 77 -5.69 37.08 -9.23
C GLN A 77 -5.37 36.13 -8.07
N TYR A 78 -5.26 34.84 -8.34
CA TYR A 78 -4.41 34.00 -7.50
C TYR A 78 -2.97 34.46 -7.70
N ASP A 79 -2.31 34.82 -6.60
CA ASP A 79 -0.88 35.14 -6.58
C ASP A 79 -0.08 34.02 -7.28
N LEU A 80 1.02 34.35 -7.96
CA LEU A 80 1.82 33.39 -8.76
C LEU A 80 2.07 32.08 -7.99
N TYR A 81 2.36 32.21 -6.70
CA TYR A 81 2.59 31.12 -5.78
C TYR A 81 1.35 30.22 -5.59
N GLY A 82 0.15 30.79 -5.54
CA GLY A 82 -1.11 30.04 -5.41
C GLY A 82 -1.38 29.15 -6.62
N ASN A 83 -1.20 29.69 -7.83
CA ASN A 83 -1.33 28.91 -9.06
C ASN A 83 -0.27 27.81 -9.18
N LEU A 84 0.96 28.09 -8.75
CA LEU A 84 2.04 27.11 -8.75
C LEU A 84 1.78 25.96 -7.76
N ILE A 85 1.31 26.28 -6.55
CA ILE A 85 0.94 25.27 -5.55
C ILE A 85 -0.24 24.44 -6.04
N LEU A 86 -1.27 25.08 -6.62
CA LEU A 86 -2.45 24.40 -7.13
C LEU A 86 -2.09 23.40 -8.24
N ALA A 87 -1.26 23.81 -9.21
CA ALA A 87 -0.81 22.96 -10.31
C ALA A 87 0.00 21.74 -9.82
N ASN A 88 0.76 21.88 -8.72
CA ASN A 88 1.58 20.81 -8.16
C ASN A 88 0.87 19.97 -7.08
N SER A 89 -0.26 20.43 -6.54
CA SER A 89 -1.02 19.71 -5.53
C SER A 89 -1.38 18.26 -5.91
N PRO A 90 -1.71 17.92 -7.17
CA PRO A 90 -1.97 16.54 -7.56
C PRO A 90 -0.73 15.65 -7.47
N GLN A 91 0.47 16.22 -7.61
CA GLN A 91 1.74 15.50 -7.51
C GLN A 91 1.97 14.95 -6.10
N LEU A 92 1.58 15.71 -5.08
CA LEU A 92 1.62 15.28 -3.69
C LEU A 92 0.66 14.11 -3.45
N VAL A 93 -0.57 14.20 -3.99
CA VAL A 93 -1.57 13.14 -3.87
C VAL A 93 -1.06 11.83 -4.48
N ILE A 94 -0.49 11.86 -5.68
CA ILE A 94 0.07 10.67 -6.33
C ILE A 94 1.23 10.06 -5.52
N THR A 95 2.05 10.90 -4.90
CA THR A 95 3.16 10.44 -4.06
C THR A 95 2.65 9.70 -2.81
N LEU A 96 1.59 10.22 -2.17
CA LEU A 96 0.93 9.54 -1.05
C LEU A 96 0.33 8.21 -1.49
N VAL A 97 -0.36 8.18 -2.63
CA VAL A 97 -0.90 6.94 -3.21
C VAL A 97 0.21 5.91 -3.44
N TYR A 98 1.36 6.33 -3.96
CA TYR A 98 2.53 5.45 -4.12
C TYR A 98 3.01 4.87 -2.78
N ILE A 99 3.12 5.68 -1.73
CA ILE A 99 3.56 5.22 -0.40
C ILE A 99 2.57 4.18 0.15
N PHE A 100 1.27 4.47 0.11
CA PHE A 100 0.23 3.53 0.56
C PHE A 100 0.23 2.23 -0.25
N TYR A 101 0.37 2.34 -1.57
CA TYR A 101 0.41 1.18 -2.45
C TYR A 101 1.61 0.27 -2.12
N ASN A 102 2.80 0.84 -1.93
CA ASN A 102 3.97 0.06 -1.53
C ASN A 102 3.80 -0.56 -0.15
N HIS A 103 3.19 0.15 0.79
CA HIS A 103 2.94 -0.39 2.13
C HIS A 103 2.01 -1.62 2.08
N ILE A 104 0.90 -1.54 1.34
CA ILE A 104 -0.03 -2.67 1.18
C ILE A 104 0.66 -3.83 0.46
N LEU A 105 1.39 -3.56 -0.62
CA LEU A 105 2.09 -4.61 -1.35
C LEU A 105 3.14 -5.31 -0.46
N THR A 106 3.89 -4.54 0.34
CA THR A 106 4.89 -5.08 1.27
C THR A 106 4.26 -5.98 2.31
N THR A 107 3.17 -5.53 2.95
CA THR A 107 2.46 -6.29 3.99
C THR A 107 1.85 -7.57 3.42
N MET A 108 1.27 -7.53 2.22
CA MET A 108 0.80 -8.73 1.52
C MET A 108 1.93 -9.73 1.23
N THR A 109 3.07 -9.26 0.71
CA THR A 109 4.20 -10.15 0.42
C THR A 109 4.85 -10.73 1.68
N LEU A 110 4.95 -9.93 2.74
CA LEU A 110 5.46 -10.37 4.03
C LEU A 110 4.54 -11.41 4.66
N GLY A 111 3.22 -11.18 4.64
CA GLY A 111 2.24 -12.16 5.10
C GLY A 111 2.31 -13.47 4.31
N HIS A 112 2.52 -13.39 2.99
CA HIS A 112 2.68 -14.58 2.15
C HIS A 112 3.97 -15.35 2.46
N GLU A 113 5.10 -14.67 2.60
CA GLU A 113 6.38 -15.29 2.99
C GLU A 113 6.30 -15.90 4.39
N TYR A 114 5.64 -15.21 5.33
CA TYR A 114 5.39 -15.72 6.67
C TYR A 114 4.49 -16.96 6.64
N SER A 115 3.40 -16.94 5.88
CA SER A 115 2.48 -18.08 5.76
C SER A 115 3.16 -19.34 5.20
N ARG A 116 4.14 -19.16 4.31
CA ARG A 116 4.87 -20.24 3.67
C ARG A 116 5.71 -21.08 4.65
N PHE A 117 6.08 -20.52 5.81
CA PHE A 117 6.76 -21.28 6.86
C PHE A 117 5.86 -22.31 7.56
N ALA A 118 4.54 -22.29 7.34
CA ALA A 118 3.65 -23.34 7.83
C ALA A 118 3.85 -24.64 7.06
N SER A 119 3.93 -24.55 5.73
CA SER A 119 3.95 -25.70 4.81
C SER A 119 5.36 -26.12 4.41
N THR A 120 6.32 -25.20 4.39
CA THR A 120 7.68 -25.46 3.90
C THR A 120 8.76 -25.00 4.87
N ARG A 121 9.82 -25.80 5.00
CA ARG A 121 11.06 -25.38 5.68
C ARG A 121 11.81 -24.40 4.79
N ALA A 122 12.07 -23.20 5.31
CA ALA A 122 12.82 -22.19 4.60
C ALA A 122 13.87 -21.53 5.51
N PRO A 123 15.03 -21.13 4.97
CA PRO A 123 16.01 -20.35 5.72
C PRO A 123 15.55 -18.89 5.90
N LEU A 124 16.02 -18.25 6.96
CA LEU A 124 15.78 -16.81 7.19
C LEU A 124 16.58 -15.95 6.19
N ARG A 125 15.98 -14.82 5.80
CA ARG A 125 16.63 -13.78 5.00
C ARG A 125 17.09 -12.68 5.93
N VAL A 126 18.40 -12.44 5.96
CA VAL A 126 19.01 -11.47 6.89
C VAL A 126 20.04 -10.62 6.17
N THR A 127 20.35 -9.46 6.77
CA THR A 127 21.33 -8.52 6.23
C THR A 127 22.77 -9.03 6.35
N CYS A 128 23.06 -9.77 7.43
CA CYS A 128 24.38 -10.36 7.68
C CYS A 128 24.18 -11.86 7.89
N PRO A 129 24.26 -12.68 6.83
CA PRO A 129 23.98 -14.10 6.93
C PRO A 129 25.05 -14.83 7.72
N TYR A 130 24.63 -15.86 8.45
CA TYR A 130 25.50 -16.88 9.01
C TYR A 130 24.86 -18.27 8.85
N GLY A 131 25.68 -19.28 8.53
CA GLY A 131 25.20 -20.64 8.29
C GLY A 131 24.44 -20.79 6.96
N LYS A 132 23.21 -21.32 7.01
CA LYS A 132 22.35 -21.59 5.83
C LYS A 132 21.36 -20.45 5.52
N GLN A 133 21.50 -19.30 6.17
CA GLN A 133 20.68 -18.12 5.92
C GLN A 133 20.97 -17.53 4.53
N HIS A 134 19.97 -16.88 3.95
CA HIS A 134 20.15 -16.17 2.69
C HIS A 134 20.50 -14.71 2.93
N ASP A 135 21.59 -14.25 2.30
CA ASP A 135 21.82 -12.81 2.12
C ASP A 135 20.75 -12.29 1.17
N ASN A 136 19.98 -11.30 1.59
CA ASN A 136 19.14 -10.57 0.65
C ASN A 136 19.05 -9.10 1.04
N ARG A 137 20.06 -8.35 0.59
CA ARG A 137 20.31 -6.96 0.98
C ARG A 137 19.32 -5.90 0.46
N LEU A 138 18.49 -6.14 -0.56
CA LEU A 138 18.05 -4.97 -1.36
C LEU A 138 16.56 -4.64 -1.44
N LEU A 139 15.62 -5.55 -1.24
CA LEU A 139 14.20 -5.18 -1.16
C LEU A 139 13.39 -6.16 -0.33
N GLN A 140 12.52 -5.63 0.54
CA GLN A 140 11.51 -6.39 1.28
C GLN A 140 10.50 -7.11 0.34
N ILE A 141 10.43 -6.68 -0.93
CA ILE A 141 9.50 -7.17 -1.93
C ILE A 141 10.29 -7.82 -3.09
N PRO A 142 9.84 -8.98 -3.63
CA PRO A 142 10.41 -9.56 -4.83
C PRO A 142 10.41 -8.59 -6.02
N TYR A 143 11.54 -8.47 -6.73
CA TYR A 143 11.72 -7.57 -7.89
C TYR A 143 10.61 -7.68 -8.95
N ARG A 144 10.08 -8.88 -9.14
CA ARG A 144 8.98 -9.17 -10.09
C ARG A 144 7.70 -8.36 -9.83
N TYR A 145 7.45 -7.92 -8.59
CA TYR A 145 6.27 -7.14 -8.24
C TYR A 145 6.56 -5.65 -8.21
N ILE A 146 7.70 -5.25 -7.67
CA ILE A 146 8.00 -3.84 -7.46
C ILE A 146 8.45 -3.13 -8.73
N LEU A 147 9.20 -3.79 -9.62
CA LEU A 147 9.63 -3.19 -10.90
C LEU A 147 8.46 -2.74 -11.78
N PRO A 148 7.46 -3.58 -12.09
CA PRO A 148 6.33 -3.13 -12.92
C PRO A 148 5.54 -2.00 -12.25
N VAL A 149 5.32 -2.08 -10.93
CA VAL A 149 4.63 -1.03 -10.17
C VAL A 149 5.39 0.29 -10.21
N MET A 150 6.70 0.26 -10.01
CA MET A 150 7.56 1.45 -10.09
C MET A 150 7.49 2.10 -11.47
N ILE A 151 7.63 1.29 -12.52
CA ILE A 151 7.56 1.77 -13.91
C ILE A 151 6.20 2.42 -14.18
N THR A 152 5.09 1.76 -13.84
CA THR A 152 3.75 2.32 -14.02
C THR A 152 3.56 3.62 -13.22
N MET A 153 4.10 3.70 -12.00
CA MET A 153 4.01 4.91 -11.18
C MET A 153 4.82 6.06 -11.74
N ILE A 154 5.99 5.81 -12.35
CA ILE A 154 6.74 6.84 -13.10
C ILE A 154 5.88 7.39 -14.25
N PHE A 155 5.17 6.52 -14.99
CA PHE A 155 4.28 6.95 -16.05
C PHE A 155 3.08 7.75 -15.53
N VAL A 156 2.44 7.32 -14.44
CA VAL A 156 1.33 8.04 -13.79
C VAL A 156 1.80 9.42 -13.34
N HIS A 157 2.94 9.49 -12.66
CA HIS A 157 3.52 10.74 -12.16
C HIS A 157 3.86 11.70 -13.30
N SER A 158 4.40 11.18 -14.40
CA SER A 158 4.69 11.96 -15.62
C SER A 158 3.42 12.43 -16.32
N ALA A 159 2.37 11.60 -16.35
CA ALA A 159 1.08 11.95 -16.95
C ALA A 159 0.37 13.04 -16.13
N VAL A 160 0.45 12.99 -14.80
CA VAL A 160 -0.12 14.02 -13.91
C VAL A 160 0.60 15.36 -14.06
N ALA A 161 1.93 15.35 -14.16
CA ALA A 161 2.71 16.57 -14.44
C ALA A 161 2.37 17.20 -15.80
N ARG A 162 1.92 16.39 -16.78
CA ARG A 162 1.40 16.88 -18.07
C ARG A 162 -0.10 17.21 -18.05
N SER A 163 -0.80 16.87 -16.96
CA SER A 163 -2.23 17.13 -16.81
C SER A 163 -2.50 18.52 -16.24
N PHE A 164 -1.64 19.01 -15.34
CA PHE A 164 -1.77 20.33 -14.73
C PHE A 164 -0.51 21.15 -15.00
N TYR A 165 -0.69 22.34 -15.57
CA TYR A 165 0.44 23.21 -15.92
C TYR A 165 0.05 24.68 -15.79
N VAL A 166 1.00 25.51 -15.38
CA VAL A 166 0.83 26.96 -15.28
C VAL A 166 1.10 27.58 -16.65
N VAL A 167 0.22 28.46 -17.11
CA VAL A 167 0.37 29.20 -18.36
C VAL A 167 0.38 30.69 -18.06
N ASP A 168 1.33 31.39 -18.67
CA ASP A 168 1.37 32.85 -18.72
C ASP A 168 0.75 33.32 -20.04
N ILE A 169 -0.39 34.00 -19.95
CA ILE A 169 -1.14 34.51 -21.09
C ILE A 169 -0.88 35.99 -21.18
N LYS A 170 -0.27 36.40 -22.30
CA LYS A 170 0.08 37.78 -22.54
C LYS A 170 -0.82 38.37 -23.63
N ALA A 171 -1.49 39.46 -23.30
CA ALA A 171 -2.32 40.20 -24.24
C ALA A 171 -1.47 41.26 -24.95
N PHE A 172 -1.53 41.26 -26.29
CA PHE A 172 -0.90 42.27 -27.14
C PHE A 172 -1.97 43.18 -27.73
N ASP A 173 -1.68 44.48 -27.74
CA ASP A 173 -2.49 45.45 -28.47
C ASP A 173 -2.22 45.35 -30.00
N LEU A 174 -3.06 45.98 -30.82
CA LEU A 174 -2.91 46.04 -32.29
C LEU A 174 -1.57 46.67 -32.72
N ASP A 175 -0.98 47.51 -31.86
CA ASP A 175 0.34 48.13 -32.03
C ASP A 175 1.51 47.22 -31.59
N GLY A 176 1.24 45.98 -31.18
CA GLY A 176 2.24 45.01 -30.74
C GLY A 176 2.85 45.31 -29.36
N LYS A 177 2.30 46.28 -28.62
CA LYS A 177 2.71 46.60 -27.24
C LYS A 177 2.04 45.64 -26.25
N TRP A 178 2.79 45.27 -25.21
CA TRP A 178 2.31 44.45 -24.11
C TRP A 178 1.37 45.27 -23.22
N THR A 179 0.14 44.81 -23.04
CA THR A 179 -0.87 45.54 -22.25
C THR A 179 -1.07 44.88 -20.88
N ASP A 180 -1.33 43.58 -20.85
CA ASP A 180 -1.57 42.82 -19.62
C ASP A 180 -1.00 41.39 -19.72
N SER A 181 -0.55 40.85 -18.58
CA SER A 181 -0.16 39.43 -18.43
C SER A 181 -0.96 38.77 -17.32
N TYR A 182 -1.52 37.60 -17.60
CA TYR A 182 -2.33 36.81 -16.67
C TYR A 182 -1.70 35.42 -16.50
N ILE A 183 -1.39 35.06 -15.26
CA ILE A 183 -0.88 33.73 -14.91
C ILE A 183 -2.07 32.91 -14.40
N SER A 184 -2.29 31.73 -14.98
CA SER A 184 -3.39 30.85 -14.59
C SER A 184 -3.01 29.39 -14.71
N CYS A 185 -3.68 28.54 -13.91
CA CYS A 185 -3.51 27.09 -13.99
C CYS A 185 -4.43 26.52 -15.08
N TYR A 186 -3.85 25.74 -16.00
CA TYR A 186 -4.56 25.03 -17.05
C TYR A 186 -4.49 23.52 -16.82
N TYR A 187 -5.44 22.80 -17.43
CA TYR A 187 -5.50 21.35 -17.36
C TYR A 187 -5.70 20.71 -18.74
N SER A 188 -5.12 19.52 -18.94
CA SER A 188 -5.22 18.74 -20.18
C SER A 188 -5.88 17.39 -19.91
N PHE A 189 -6.89 17.05 -20.72
CA PHE A 189 -7.69 15.83 -20.53
C PHE A 189 -6.97 14.55 -20.95
N GLY A 190 -6.12 14.60 -21.99
CA GLY A 190 -5.47 13.39 -22.53
C GLY A 190 -4.57 12.70 -21.50
N PRO A 191 -3.55 13.40 -20.95
CA PRO A 191 -2.70 12.86 -19.90
C PRO A 191 -3.49 12.51 -18.63
N MET A 192 -4.57 13.23 -18.33
CA MET A 192 -5.42 12.96 -17.17
C MET A 192 -6.15 11.61 -17.29
N ILE A 193 -6.72 11.31 -18.45
CA ILE A 193 -7.35 10.01 -18.71
C ILE A 193 -6.31 8.88 -18.66
N LEU A 194 -5.12 9.11 -19.20
CA LEU A 194 -4.02 8.13 -19.14
C LEU A 194 -3.64 7.84 -17.67
N ALA A 195 -3.44 8.88 -16.86
CA ALA A 195 -3.11 8.73 -15.44
C ALA A 195 -4.19 7.93 -14.69
N LEU A 196 -5.47 8.27 -14.89
CA LEU A 196 -6.59 7.57 -14.28
C LEU A 196 -6.65 6.09 -14.70
N SER A 197 -6.42 5.79 -15.98
CA SER A 197 -6.46 4.41 -16.48
C SER A 197 -5.32 3.56 -15.88
N LEU A 198 -4.10 4.10 -15.81
CA LEU A 198 -2.94 3.41 -15.23
C LEU A 198 -3.10 3.19 -13.73
N THR A 199 -3.60 4.18 -12.98
CA THR A 199 -3.92 4.01 -11.56
C THR A 199 -5.02 2.97 -11.36
N GLY A 200 -6.05 2.94 -12.22
CA GLY A 200 -7.10 1.93 -12.19
C GLY A 200 -6.56 0.51 -12.40
N ILE A 201 -5.64 0.31 -13.33
CA ILE A 201 -4.98 -0.99 -13.57
C ILE A 201 -4.19 -1.44 -12.32
N LEU A 202 -3.47 -0.53 -11.67
CA LEU A 202 -2.74 -0.83 -10.44
C LEU A 202 -3.69 -1.25 -9.30
N LEU A 203 -4.85 -0.61 -9.18
CA LEU A 203 -5.87 -1.00 -8.20
C LEU A 203 -6.45 -2.38 -8.47
N LEU A 204 -6.79 -2.68 -9.72
CA LEU A 204 -7.28 -4.01 -10.11
C LEU A 204 -6.23 -5.09 -9.83
N PHE A 205 -4.96 -4.80 -10.08
CA PHE A 205 -3.86 -5.69 -9.75
C PHE A 205 -3.77 -5.95 -8.23
N LEU A 206 -3.89 -4.91 -7.40
CA LEU A 206 -3.87 -5.04 -5.93
C LEU A 206 -5.07 -5.85 -5.42
N ILE A 207 -6.27 -5.60 -5.94
CA ILE A 207 -7.48 -6.36 -5.63
C ILE A 207 -7.30 -7.84 -6.02
N GLY A 208 -6.73 -8.10 -7.20
CA GLY A 208 -6.41 -9.46 -7.65
C GLY A 208 -5.44 -10.18 -6.72
N LEU A 209 -4.43 -9.47 -6.19
CA LEU A 209 -3.51 -10.02 -5.19
C LEU A 209 -4.22 -10.27 -3.85
N SER A 210 -5.16 -9.41 -3.45
CA SER A 210 -5.91 -9.55 -2.20
C SER A 210 -6.75 -10.82 -2.12
N PHE A 211 -7.15 -11.40 -3.26
CA PHE A 211 -7.89 -12.67 -3.29
C PHE A 211 -7.00 -13.91 -3.09
N ARG A 212 -5.68 -13.75 -3.05
CA ARG A 212 -4.78 -14.88 -2.77
C ARG A 212 -4.90 -15.28 -1.31
N ARG A 213 -5.26 -16.54 -1.09
CA ARG A 213 -5.32 -17.13 0.25
C ARG A 213 -3.92 -17.39 0.78
N LEU A 214 -3.77 -17.17 2.08
CA LEU A 214 -2.58 -17.53 2.86
C LEU A 214 -2.74 -18.95 3.42
N ASP A 215 -1.64 -19.65 3.62
CA ASP A 215 -1.66 -20.98 4.25
C ASP A 215 -2.18 -20.86 5.69
N PRO A 216 -3.22 -21.63 6.09
CA PRO A 216 -3.86 -21.50 7.39
C PRO A 216 -3.05 -22.10 8.55
N GLY A 217 -1.92 -22.76 8.28
CA GLY A 217 -1.12 -23.46 9.28
C GLY A 217 -0.24 -22.57 10.16
N ILE A 218 -0.40 -21.25 10.11
CA ILE A 218 0.29 -20.30 10.98
C ILE A 218 -0.62 -19.07 11.19
N PRO A 219 -0.70 -18.52 12.43
CA PRO A 219 -1.46 -17.29 12.66
C PRO A 219 -0.87 -16.15 11.83
N VAL A 220 -1.71 -15.30 11.24
CA VAL A 220 -1.22 -14.16 10.43
C VAL A 220 -0.58 -13.13 11.37
N ALA A 221 0.75 -13.17 11.49
CA ALA A 221 1.50 -12.26 12.37
C ALA A 221 1.66 -10.83 11.79
N GLY A 222 1.32 -10.62 10.51
CA GLY A 222 1.44 -9.31 9.85
C GLY A 222 2.82 -8.67 10.08
N SER A 223 2.86 -7.35 10.28
CA SER A 223 4.06 -6.61 10.68
C SER A 223 4.20 -6.47 12.21
N CYS A 224 3.48 -7.27 13.01
CA CYS A 224 3.50 -7.17 14.46
C CYS A 224 4.76 -7.83 15.04
N SER A 225 5.70 -7.02 15.52
CA SER A 225 6.93 -7.52 16.15
C SER A 225 6.67 -8.40 17.37
N LEU A 226 5.61 -8.11 18.15
CA LEU A 226 5.24 -8.91 19.31
C LEU A 226 4.82 -10.34 18.90
N ALA A 227 4.01 -10.47 17.84
CA ALA A 227 3.57 -11.77 17.33
C ALA A 227 4.76 -12.57 16.76
N ILE A 228 5.64 -11.91 16.02
CA ILE A 228 6.86 -12.54 15.48
C ILE A 228 7.79 -12.97 16.62
N SER A 229 7.98 -12.15 17.64
CA SER A 229 8.79 -12.49 18.81
C SER A 229 8.22 -13.69 19.56
N ALA A 230 6.90 -13.74 19.77
CA ALA A 230 6.26 -14.88 20.41
C ALA A 230 6.50 -16.18 19.64
N ALA A 231 6.45 -16.14 18.30
CA ALA A 231 6.76 -17.29 17.46
C ALA A 231 8.27 -17.64 17.42
N SER A 232 9.16 -16.74 17.84
CA SER A 232 10.62 -16.87 17.69
C SER A 232 11.33 -17.42 18.94
N HIS A 233 10.61 -18.14 19.80
CA HIS A 233 11.19 -18.80 20.97
C HIS A 233 11.47 -20.28 20.68
N PRO A 234 12.73 -20.64 20.35
CA PRO A 234 13.10 -22.03 20.08
C PRO A 234 13.14 -22.88 21.34
N SER A 235 13.15 -24.20 21.16
CA SER A 235 13.42 -25.17 22.24
C SER A 235 14.84 -25.02 22.77
N GLU A 236 15.03 -25.19 24.09
CA GLU A 236 16.34 -25.15 24.75
C GLU A 236 17.33 -26.20 24.21
N LYS A 237 16.80 -27.28 23.60
CA LYS A 237 17.59 -28.36 23.01
C LYS A 237 18.14 -28.01 21.62
N GLU A 238 17.73 -26.89 21.02
CA GLU A 238 18.18 -26.45 19.69
C GLU A 238 19.39 -25.53 19.79
N VAL A 239 20.48 -25.90 19.11
CA VAL A 239 21.71 -25.10 19.05
C VAL A 239 21.66 -24.22 17.80
N HIS A 240 21.65 -22.90 17.98
CA HIS A 240 21.63 -21.88 16.91
C HIS A 240 20.55 -22.11 15.82
N PRO A 241 19.26 -22.21 16.19
CA PRO A 241 18.18 -22.50 15.23
C PRO A 241 18.05 -21.44 14.13
N ALA A 242 18.41 -20.19 14.42
CA ALA A 242 18.39 -19.10 13.44
C ALA A 242 19.27 -19.36 12.20
N ALA A 243 20.34 -20.16 12.32
CA ALA A 243 21.27 -20.44 11.22
C ALA A 243 20.80 -21.58 10.29
N LEU A 244 19.71 -22.27 10.63
CA LEU A 244 19.17 -23.40 9.91
C LEU A 244 17.82 -23.05 9.25
N PRO A 245 17.36 -23.85 8.27
CA PRO A 245 15.99 -23.74 7.75
C PRO A 245 14.96 -24.02 8.86
N LEU A 246 13.99 -23.12 8.99
CA LEU A 246 12.95 -23.17 10.02
C LEU A 246 11.59 -23.52 9.39
N GLN A 247 10.74 -24.15 10.19
CA GLN A 247 9.31 -24.36 9.91
C GLN A 247 8.51 -24.02 11.17
N TYR A 248 7.31 -23.49 10.98
CA TYR A 248 6.40 -23.16 12.08
C TYR A 248 5.46 -24.33 12.37
N GLY A 249 5.23 -24.59 13.66
CA GLY A 249 4.23 -25.57 14.10
C GLY A 249 4.41 -25.95 15.58
N VAL A 250 3.84 -27.09 15.95
CA VAL A 250 3.93 -27.66 17.30
C VAL A 250 5.27 -28.38 17.52
N MET A 251 6.05 -27.94 18.50
CA MET A 251 7.37 -28.51 18.80
C MET A 251 7.24 -29.85 19.56
N LYS A 252 7.84 -30.92 19.04
CA LYS A 252 7.84 -32.25 19.69
C LYS A 252 8.79 -32.36 20.88
N ASP A 253 9.86 -31.58 20.85
CA ASP A 253 10.98 -31.73 21.78
C ASP A 253 10.76 -31.05 23.14
N VAL A 254 9.66 -30.31 23.27
CA VAL A 254 9.28 -29.56 24.46
C VAL A 254 8.12 -30.28 25.13
N GLU A 255 8.33 -30.68 26.39
CA GLU A 255 7.27 -31.25 27.21
C GLU A 255 6.12 -30.24 27.37
N PRO A 256 4.87 -30.71 27.38
CA PRO A 256 3.72 -29.84 27.61
C PRO A 256 3.81 -29.14 28.97
N ASP A 257 3.25 -27.94 29.03
CA ASP A 257 3.15 -27.15 30.26
C ASP A 257 2.33 -27.88 31.34
N GLU A 258 2.32 -27.39 32.59
CA GLU A 258 1.54 -27.97 33.70
C GLU A 258 0.03 -28.11 33.38
N LEU A 259 -0.46 -27.33 32.42
CA LEU A 259 -1.83 -27.34 31.89
C LEU A 259 -2.02 -28.24 30.65
N GLY A 260 -1.03 -29.05 30.27
CA GLY A 260 -1.08 -29.95 29.11
C GLY A 260 -0.95 -29.25 27.74
N ARG A 261 -0.65 -27.95 27.71
CA ARG A 261 -0.57 -27.15 26.48
C ARG A 261 0.78 -27.36 25.78
N ARG A 262 0.73 -27.56 24.46
CA ARG A 262 1.92 -27.74 23.63
C ARG A 262 2.44 -26.39 23.13
N ARG A 263 3.76 -26.25 23.00
CA ARG A 263 4.38 -25.02 22.51
C ARG A 263 4.40 -24.96 20.99
N VAL A 264 4.13 -23.77 20.45
CA VAL A 264 4.23 -23.48 19.02
C VAL A 264 5.31 -22.43 18.76
N GLY A 265 5.96 -22.55 17.61
CA GLY A 265 6.95 -21.57 17.18
C GLY A 265 7.76 -22.04 16.00
N PHE A 266 8.77 -21.26 15.65
CA PHE A 266 9.76 -21.64 14.66
C PHE A 266 10.75 -22.64 15.25
N SER A 267 10.91 -23.77 14.57
CA SER A 267 11.88 -24.81 14.93
C SER A 267 12.65 -25.28 13.70
N SER A 268 13.91 -25.64 13.91
CA SER A 268 14.76 -26.28 12.89
C SER A 268 14.53 -27.80 12.79
N ARG A 269 13.86 -28.38 13.78
CA ARG A 269 13.60 -29.82 13.92
C ARG A 269 12.21 -30.19 13.41
N GLU A 270 11.82 -31.46 13.50
CA GLU A 270 10.50 -31.91 13.06
C GLU A 270 9.38 -31.27 13.88
N VAL A 271 8.38 -30.75 13.17
CA VAL A 271 7.30 -29.96 13.76
C VAL A 271 5.98 -30.54 13.26
N ASP A 272 5.00 -30.69 14.14
CA ASP A 272 3.67 -31.16 13.76
C ASP A 272 2.76 -29.99 13.32
N PRO A 273 1.84 -30.24 12.38
CA PRO A 273 0.86 -29.24 11.97
C PRO A 273 -0.09 -28.89 13.13
N LEU A 274 -0.59 -27.66 13.14
CA LEU A 274 -1.57 -27.23 14.14
C LEU A 274 -2.90 -27.95 13.93
N VAL A 275 -3.51 -28.38 15.03
CA VAL A 275 -4.84 -29.01 15.06
C VAL A 275 -5.87 -27.97 15.46
N ALA A 276 -6.94 -27.86 14.67
CA ALA A 276 -8.01 -26.91 14.95
C ALA A 276 -8.74 -27.29 16.25
N GLY A 277 -8.87 -26.33 17.17
CA GLY A 277 -9.59 -26.50 18.44
C GLY A 277 -8.71 -26.75 19.67
N GLU A 278 -7.40 -26.90 19.50
CA GLU A 278 -6.46 -27.01 20.61
C GLU A 278 -5.87 -25.65 21.02
N ALA A 279 -5.58 -25.49 22.32
CA ALA A 279 -4.93 -24.30 22.85
C ALA A 279 -3.41 -24.51 22.95
N TYR A 280 -2.66 -23.63 22.29
CA TYR A 280 -1.19 -23.65 22.26
C TYR A 280 -0.60 -22.50 23.09
N ILE A 281 0.68 -22.63 23.46
CA ILE A 281 1.50 -21.58 24.10
C ILE A 281 2.57 -21.12 23.12
#